data_AF-A0A816W494-F1
#
_entry.id   AF-A0A816W494-F1
#
_cell.length_a   1.000
_cell.length_b   1.000
_cell.length_c   1.000
_cell.angle_alpha   90.00
_cell.angle_beta   90.00
_cell.angle_gamma   90.00
#
_symmetry.space_group_name_H-M   'P 1'
#
loop_
_entity.id
_entity.type
_entity.pdbx_description
1 polymer ?
#
loop_
_entity_poly.entity_id
_entity_poly.type
_entity_poly.pdbx_seq_one_letter_code
_entity_poly.pdbx_strand_id
1 'polypeptide(L)'
;MCLIAYTCSQTYTSLGYADCGSKNVQIRRLSYTPMPIIHPGTGKLSLAISATENIRGVVKANLTIIRIVSGIRLPIGCYVHNGANVGSCSYNDLCTLLKNLINHDKDTCPPHLAVHGIDCECPLNIVTNDLDIDMDLTVPVAPDTLSWISVGDFDVRLRASIGSISGCYDLKFAVKPAKRSN
;
A
#
# COMPACT_ATOMS: atom_id res chain seq x y z
N MET A 1 7.25 32.04 5.74
CA MET A 1 8.16 32.72 4.79
C MET A 1 9.22 31.72 4.37
N CYS A 2 9.17 31.24 3.14
CA CYS A 2 10.19 30.37 2.56
C CYS A 2 11.20 31.28 1.85
N LEU A 3 12.34 31.52 2.47
CA LEU A 3 13.39 32.41 1.96
C LEU A 3 14.63 31.57 1.65
N ILE A 4 15.03 31.63 0.38
CA ILE A 4 16.38 31.35 -0.16
C ILE A 4 16.73 29.85 -0.36
N ALA A 5 16.71 29.45 -1.63
CA ALA A 5 17.61 28.48 -2.30
C ALA A 5 17.89 27.10 -1.69
N TYR A 6 16.94 26.49 -0.97
CA TYR A 6 16.93 25.05 -0.75
C TYR A 6 15.60 24.48 -1.21
N THR A 7 15.67 23.42 -2.02
CA THR A 7 14.52 22.63 -2.46
C THR A 7 13.65 22.35 -1.23
N CYS A 8 12.44 22.90 -1.20
CA CYS A 8 11.43 22.54 -0.22
C CYS A 8 11.05 21.09 -0.55
N SER A 9 11.78 20.12 0.01
CA SER A 9 11.39 18.72 -0.03
C SER A 9 10.09 18.64 0.76
N GLN A 10 8.97 18.74 0.06
CA GLN A 10 7.65 18.60 0.66
C GLN A 10 7.46 17.12 1.01
N THR A 11 8.03 16.72 2.14
CA THR A 11 7.79 15.40 2.70
C THR A 11 6.31 15.30 3.04
N TYR A 12 5.63 14.28 2.50
CA TYR A 12 4.22 14.07 2.81
C TYR A 12 4.04 13.87 4.32
N THR A 13 3.27 14.75 4.95
CA THR A 13 2.98 14.71 6.39
C THR A 13 1.77 13.84 6.73
N SER A 14 1.04 13.38 5.72
CA SER A 14 -0.11 12.48 5.82
C SER A 14 -0.13 11.51 4.63
N LEU A 15 -0.81 10.37 4.79
CA LEU A 15 -1.12 9.49 3.67
C LEU A 15 -2.22 10.13 2.82
N GLY A 16 -1.88 10.53 1.59
CA GLY A 16 -2.82 11.03 0.60
C GLY A 16 -3.31 9.92 -0.32
N TYR A 17 -4.57 10.00 -0.73
CA TYR A 17 -5.13 9.08 -1.72
C TYR A 17 -6.13 9.79 -2.64
N ALA A 18 -6.29 9.28 -3.87
CA ALA A 18 -7.27 9.72 -4.82
C ALA A 18 -7.77 8.55 -5.66
N ASP A 19 -9.06 8.57 -6.01
CA ASP A 19 -9.63 7.63 -6.97
C ASP A 19 -9.30 8.08 -8.39
N CYS A 20 -8.66 7.20 -9.17
CA CYS A 20 -8.27 7.46 -10.57
C CYS A 20 -9.13 6.73 -11.60
N GLY A 21 -10.24 6.12 -11.20
CA GLY A 21 -11.14 5.38 -12.09
C GLY A 21 -11.64 4.05 -11.54
N SER A 22 -12.08 4.01 -10.29
CA SER A 22 -12.84 2.89 -9.75
C SER A 22 -14.29 2.89 -10.26
N LYS A 23 -14.91 1.71 -10.29
CA LYS A 23 -16.34 1.56 -10.64
C LYS A 23 -17.17 1.02 -9.49
N ASN A 24 -16.65 0.00 -8.79
CA ASN A 24 -17.44 -0.78 -7.84
C ASN A 24 -16.89 -0.74 -6.41
N VAL A 25 -15.80 0.00 -6.17
CA VAL A 25 -15.08 0.06 -4.89
C VAL A 25 -14.73 1.51 -4.63
N GLN A 26 -15.05 2.04 -3.46
CA GLN A 26 -14.74 3.43 -3.10
C GLN A 26 -14.01 3.48 -1.75
N ILE A 27 -12.90 4.20 -1.67
CA ILE A 27 -12.21 4.46 -0.41
C ILE A 27 -12.89 5.64 0.31
N ARG A 28 -13.54 5.36 1.43
CA ARG A 28 -14.15 6.39 2.30
C ARG A 28 -13.12 7.02 3.24
N ARG A 29 -12.20 6.21 3.76
CA ARG A 29 -11.16 6.63 4.71
C ARG A 29 -9.89 5.84 4.44
N LEU A 30 -8.75 6.51 4.42
CA LEU A 30 -7.45 5.86 4.42
C LEU A 30 -6.44 6.75 5.15
N SER A 31 -5.84 6.23 6.21
CA SER A 31 -4.82 6.92 6.97
C SER A 31 -3.79 5.96 7.55
N TYR A 32 -2.57 6.44 7.73
CA TYR A 32 -1.50 5.72 8.41
C TYR A 32 -0.90 6.60 9.51
N THR A 33 -0.58 6.02 10.67
CA THR A 33 0.05 6.74 11.78
C THR A 33 1.20 5.91 12.38
N PRO A 34 2.40 6.46 12.61
CA PRO A 34 2.78 7.86 12.38
C PRO A 34 3.15 8.15 10.92
N MET A 35 3.00 9.42 10.51
CA MET A 35 3.52 9.94 9.25
C MET A 35 4.65 10.96 9.51
N PRO A 36 5.73 10.99 8.69
CA PRO A 36 6.10 9.99 7.67
C PRO A 36 6.26 8.59 8.27
N ILE A 37 5.98 7.56 7.47
CA ILE A 37 6.12 6.15 7.83
C ILE A 37 7.56 5.90 8.29
N ILE A 38 7.74 5.15 9.37
CA ILE A 38 9.06 4.87 9.94
C ILE A 38 9.56 3.52 9.43
N HIS A 39 10.73 3.49 8.81
CA HIS A 39 11.37 2.28 8.30
C HIS A 39 12.73 2.00 9.00
N PRO A 40 12.96 0.78 9.52
CA PRO A 40 11.94 -0.19 9.93
C PRO A 40 11.10 0.37 11.09
N GLY A 41 9.90 -0.16 11.32
CA GLY A 41 9.04 0.33 12.39
C GLY A 41 7.66 -0.30 12.43
N THR A 42 6.80 0.25 13.28
CA THR A 42 5.39 -0.13 13.36
C THR A 42 4.50 1.10 13.21
N GLY A 43 3.27 0.89 12.78
CA GLY A 43 2.26 1.93 12.70
C GLY A 43 0.86 1.36 12.54
N LYS A 44 -0.14 2.24 12.56
CA LYS A 44 -1.55 1.93 12.44
C LYS A 44 -2.07 2.33 11.08
N LEU A 45 -2.66 1.39 10.36
CA LEU A 45 -3.42 1.63 9.14
C LEU A 45 -4.91 1.64 9.49
N SER A 46 -5.60 2.70 9.06
CA SER A 46 -7.05 2.77 9.06
C SER A 46 -7.55 2.82 7.63
N LEU A 47 -8.49 1.95 7.28
CA LEU A 47 -9.03 1.80 5.93
C LEU A 47 -10.54 1.56 6.00
N ALA A 48 -11.31 2.47 5.43
CA ALA A 48 -12.73 2.27 5.18
C ALA A 48 -13.02 2.26 3.69
N ILE A 49 -13.68 1.21 3.21
CA ILE A 49 -14.02 0.98 1.80
C ILE A 49 -15.50 0.64 1.70
N SER A 50 -16.18 1.14 0.68
CA SER A 50 -17.50 0.66 0.27
C SER A 50 -17.37 -0.15 -1.02
N ALA A 51 -17.90 -1.37 -1.05
CA ALA A 51 -18.00 -2.17 -2.25
C ALA A 51 -19.48 -2.29 -2.67
N THR A 52 -19.80 -1.94 -3.91
CA THR A 52 -21.17 -2.04 -4.44
C THR A 52 -21.47 -3.40 -5.05
N GLU A 53 -20.45 -4.23 -5.26
CA GLU A 53 -20.55 -5.59 -5.78
C GLU A 53 -19.60 -6.52 -5.01
N ASN A 54 -19.99 -7.79 -4.89
CA ASN A 54 -19.13 -8.81 -4.28
C ASN A 54 -17.87 -9.01 -5.12
N ILE A 55 -16.70 -8.88 -4.51
CA ILE A 55 -15.42 -9.18 -5.16
C ILE A 55 -15.04 -10.60 -4.77
N ARG A 56 -15.22 -11.55 -5.68
CA ARG A 56 -14.93 -12.97 -5.44
C ARG A 56 -14.04 -13.51 -6.53
N GLY A 57 -12.84 -13.98 -6.18
CA GLY A 57 -11.94 -14.65 -7.09
C GLY A 57 -10.54 -14.01 -7.17
N VAL A 58 -9.84 -14.31 -8.26
CA VAL A 58 -8.47 -13.85 -8.49
C VAL A 58 -8.48 -12.43 -9.04
N VAL A 59 -8.03 -11.48 -8.23
CA VAL A 59 -7.93 -10.06 -8.60
C VAL A 59 -6.56 -9.81 -9.22
N LYS A 60 -6.53 -9.35 -10.47
CA LYS A 60 -5.28 -8.91 -11.12
C LYS A 60 -4.97 -7.50 -10.69
N ALA A 61 -3.70 -7.19 -10.43
CA ALA A 61 -3.27 -5.85 -10.04
C ALA A 61 -2.07 -5.38 -10.89
N ASN A 62 -2.02 -4.08 -11.17
CA ASN A 62 -0.87 -3.42 -11.77
C ASN A 62 -0.43 -2.30 -10.84
N LEU A 63 0.83 -2.35 -10.41
CA LEU A 63 1.42 -1.37 -9.53
C LEU A 63 2.40 -0.49 -10.30
N THR A 64 2.37 0.80 -10.06
CA THR A 64 3.38 1.75 -10.52
C THR A 64 3.85 2.57 -9.33
N ILE A 65 5.15 2.60 -9.11
CA ILE A 65 5.78 3.25 -7.95
C ILE A 65 6.81 4.24 -8.48
N ILE A 66 6.68 5.49 -8.06
CA ILE A 66 7.64 6.55 -8.31
C ILE A 66 8.12 7.06 -6.96
N ARG A 67 9.43 6.96 -6.74
CA ARG A 67 10.08 7.56 -5.58
C ARG A 67 10.54 8.98 -5.94
N ILE A 68 10.32 9.93 -5.05
CA ILE A 68 10.74 11.32 -5.21
C ILE A 68 11.81 11.61 -4.16
N VAL A 69 12.97 12.08 -4.62
CA VAL A 69 14.09 12.49 -3.76
C VAL A 69 14.68 13.76 -4.33
N SER A 70 14.73 14.82 -3.51
CA SER A 70 15.29 16.12 -3.90
C SER A 70 14.68 16.69 -5.20
N GLY A 71 13.39 16.43 -5.46
CA GLY A 71 12.67 16.86 -6.66
C GLY A 71 12.85 15.96 -7.89
N ILE A 72 13.72 14.94 -7.84
CA ILE A 72 13.90 13.96 -8.91
C ILE A 72 12.88 12.84 -8.76
N ARG A 73 12.15 12.53 -9.84
CA ARG A 73 11.21 11.41 -9.93
C ARG A 73 11.94 10.16 -10.43
N LEU A 74 12.11 9.17 -9.56
CA LEU A 74 12.78 7.90 -9.81
C LEU A 74 11.73 6.79 -9.93
N PRO A 75 11.39 6.32 -11.14
CA PRO A 75 10.49 5.16 -11.29
C PRO A 75 11.18 3.91 -10.74
N ILE A 76 10.48 3.17 -9.87
CA ILE A 76 10.96 1.90 -9.32
C ILE A 76 10.48 0.79 -10.26
N GLY A 77 11.40 0.08 -10.92
CA GLY A 77 11.06 -1.01 -11.83
C GLY A 77 10.49 -2.24 -11.12
N CYS A 78 9.98 -3.19 -11.92
CA CYS A 78 9.69 -4.54 -11.45
C CYS A 78 10.98 -5.36 -11.37
N TYR A 79 11.20 -6.07 -10.27
CA TYR A 79 12.33 -7.00 -10.14
C TYR A 79 11.92 -8.24 -9.33
N VAL A 80 12.70 -9.32 -9.46
CA VAL A 80 12.47 -10.58 -8.73
C VAL A 80 13.35 -10.61 -7.49
N HIS A 81 12.75 -10.83 -6.32
CA HIS A 81 13.45 -11.05 -5.06
C HIS A 81 12.90 -12.32 -4.39
N ASN A 82 13.77 -13.28 -4.06
CA ASN A 82 13.40 -14.58 -3.47
C ASN A 82 12.28 -15.31 -4.24
N GLY A 83 12.31 -15.24 -5.58
CA GLY A 83 11.32 -15.87 -6.46
C GLY A 83 9.98 -15.13 -6.58
N ALA A 84 9.83 -13.95 -5.96
CA ALA A 84 8.63 -13.13 -6.03
C ALA A 84 8.88 -11.78 -6.71
N ASN A 85 7.87 -11.27 -7.44
CA ASN A 85 7.92 -9.96 -8.08
C ASN A 85 7.72 -8.82 -7.07
N VAL A 86 8.62 -7.84 -7.09
CA VAL A 86 8.60 -6.67 -6.20
C VAL A 86 8.75 -5.39 -7.04
N GLY A 87 8.02 -4.33 -6.66
CA GLY A 87 8.08 -3.02 -7.33
C GLY A 87 6.91 -2.78 -8.28
N SER A 88 7.16 -2.04 -9.38
CA SER A 88 6.12 -1.71 -10.36
C SER A 88 5.81 -2.89 -11.28
N CYS A 89 5.14 -3.91 -10.75
CA CYS A 89 4.84 -5.16 -11.46
C CYS A 89 3.35 -5.32 -11.78
N SER A 90 3.08 -6.19 -12.77
CA SER A 90 1.77 -6.80 -12.97
C SER A 90 1.67 -8.07 -12.12
N TYR A 91 0.72 -8.09 -11.20
CA TYR A 91 0.41 -9.19 -10.32
C TYR A 91 -0.84 -9.90 -10.82
N ASN A 92 -0.70 -11.15 -11.25
CA ASN A 92 -1.83 -11.95 -11.72
C ASN A 92 -2.79 -12.35 -10.60
N ASP A 93 -2.31 -12.29 -9.35
CA ASP A 93 -3.09 -12.55 -8.15
C ASP A 93 -2.64 -11.58 -7.04
N LEU A 94 -3.46 -10.56 -6.79
CA LEU A 94 -3.26 -9.59 -5.72
C LEU A 94 -3.24 -10.27 -4.35
N CYS A 95 -3.93 -11.39 -4.20
CA CYS A 95 -4.01 -12.13 -2.95
C CYS A 95 -2.63 -12.68 -2.54
N THR A 96 -1.85 -13.16 -3.52
CA THR A 96 -0.45 -13.57 -3.31
C THR A 96 0.45 -12.39 -2.89
N LEU A 97 0.17 -11.18 -3.38
CA LEU A 97 0.91 -9.98 -2.94
C LEU A 97 0.58 -9.63 -1.48
N LEU A 98 -0.69 -9.68 -1.08
CA LEU A 98 -1.12 -9.42 0.29
C LEU A 98 -0.52 -10.45 1.26
N LYS A 99 -0.45 -11.72 0.88
CA LYS A 99 0.25 -12.77 1.64
C LYS A 99 1.68 -12.38 1.99
N ASN A 100 2.43 -11.88 1.01
CA ASN A 100 3.82 -11.53 1.19
C ASN A 100 4.04 -10.21 1.94
N LEU A 101 3.13 -9.24 1.80
CA LEU A 101 3.32 -7.89 2.35
C LEU A 101 2.79 -7.73 3.78
N ILE A 102 1.67 -8.36 4.10
CA ILE A 102 0.98 -8.18 5.38
C ILE A 102 0.73 -9.50 6.10
N ASN A 103 1.44 -10.57 5.73
CA ASN A 103 1.22 -11.93 6.26
C ASN A 103 -0.26 -12.31 6.21
N HIS A 104 -0.89 -12.14 5.04
CA HIS A 104 -2.29 -12.51 4.82
C HIS A 104 -2.44 -14.04 4.75
N ASP A 105 -2.08 -14.73 5.83
CA ASP A 105 -2.31 -16.15 6.04
C ASP A 105 -3.48 -16.36 7.02
N LYS A 106 -4.02 -17.58 7.02
CA LYS A 106 -5.17 -17.96 7.86
C LYS A 106 -4.84 -17.91 9.35
N ASP A 107 -3.59 -18.20 9.71
CA ASP A 107 -3.17 -18.39 11.11
C ASP A 107 -2.78 -17.07 11.80
N THR A 108 -2.41 -16.04 11.05
CA THR A 108 -2.05 -14.71 11.54
C THR A 108 -3.03 -13.62 11.13
N CYS A 109 -4.13 -13.98 10.45
CA CYS A 109 -5.22 -13.08 10.10
C CYS A 109 -5.75 -12.37 11.35
N PRO A 110 -5.66 -11.03 11.42
CA PRO A 110 -6.21 -10.29 12.55
C PRO A 110 -7.71 -10.60 12.70
N PRO A 111 -8.20 -11.00 13.89
CA PRO A 111 -9.57 -11.46 14.09
C PRO A 111 -10.66 -10.45 13.63
N HIS A 112 -10.34 -9.16 13.61
CA HIS A 112 -11.25 -8.12 13.16
C HIS A 112 -11.51 -8.15 11.64
N LEU A 113 -10.58 -8.67 10.82
CA LEU A 113 -10.78 -8.81 9.37
C LEU A 113 -11.81 -9.90 9.03
N ALA A 114 -11.79 -11.01 9.77
CA ALA A 114 -12.70 -12.13 9.57
C ALA A 114 -14.18 -11.74 9.80
N VAL A 115 -14.45 -10.82 10.73
CA VAL A 115 -15.81 -10.28 10.97
C VAL A 115 -16.36 -9.55 9.75
N HIS A 116 -15.48 -9.00 8.92
CA HIS A 116 -15.83 -8.31 7.68
C HIS A 116 -15.82 -9.22 6.44
N GLY A 117 -15.76 -10.55 6.64
CA GLY A 117 -15.74 -11.52 5.56
C GLY A 117 -14.43 -11.56 4.77
N ILE A 118 -13.41 -10.80 5.21
CA ILE A 118 -12.04 -10.96 4.76
C ILE A 118 -11.48 -12.13 5.56
N ASP A 119 -11.87 -13.34 5.16
CA ASP A 119 -11.06 -14.50 5.49
C ASP A 119 -9.70 -14.23 4.85
N CYS A 120 -8.59 -14.27 5.61
CA CYS A 120 -7.27 -14.07 5.01
C CYS A 120 -6.86 -15.26 4.11
N GLU A 121 -7.83 -15.87 3.46
CA GLU A 121 -7.76 -16.96 2.53
C GLU A 121 -7.77 -16.39 1.10
N CYS A 122 -7.22 -17.17 0.18
CA CYS A 122 -7.26 -16.85 -1.24
C CYS A 122 -8.04 -17.96 -1.95
N PRO A 123 -8.85 -17.62 -2.96
CA PRO A 123 -9.02 -16.30 -3.59
C PRO A 123 -9.78 -15.28 -2.73
N LEU A 124 -9.58 -13.98 -2.99
CA LEU A 124 -10.23 -12.90 -2.25
C LEU A 124 -11.75 -13.03 -2.29
N ASN A 125 -12.38 -12.83 -1.14
CA ASN A 125 -13.83 -12.81 -0.98
C ASN A 125 -14.24 -11.59 -0.16
N ILE A 126 -14.54 -10.48 -0.84
CA ILE A 126 -15.08 -9.28 -0.18
C ILE A 126 -16.57 -9.23 -0.48
N VAL A 127 -17.37 -9.30 0.58
CA VAL A 127 -18.83 -9.20 0.48
C VAL A 127 -19.23 -7.73 0.40
N THR A 128 -20.28 -7.41 -0.37
CA THR A 128 -20.94 -6.10 -0.43
C THR A 128 -21.27 -5.62 0.97
N ASN A 129 -20.44 -4.72 1.47
CA ASN A 129 -20.68 -3.98 2.69
C ASN A 129 -19.71 -2.79 2.77
N ASP A 130 -19.99 -1.87 3.67
CA ASP A 130 -18.97 -0.94 4.14
C ASP A 130 -17.99 -1.73 5.02
N LEU A 131 -16.73 -1.82 4.57
CA LEU A 131 -15.60 -2.33 5.33
C LEU A 131 -15.00 -1.15 6.11
N ASP A 132 -14.71 -1.34 7.39
CA ASP A 132 -13.95 -0.38 8.18
C ASP A 132 -12.95 -1.13 9.06
N ILE A 133 -11.65 -0.90 8.82
CA ILE A 133 -10.56 -1.70 9.33
C ILE A 133 -9.54 -0.78 9.99
N ASP A 134 -9.16 -1.10 11.21
CA ASP A 134 -8.02 -0.53 11.91
C ASP A 134 -7.04 -1.65 12.27
N MET A 135 -5.81 -1.60 11.75
CA MET A 135 -4.82 -2.66 11.97
C MET A 135 -3.43 -2.11 12.27
N ASP A 136 -2.69 -2.82 13.11
CA ASP A 136 -1.27 -2.58 13.32
C ASP A 136 -0.47 -3.24 12.18
N LEU A 137 0.43 -2.46 11.57
CA LEU A 137 1.33 -2.90 10.51
C LEU A 137 2.78 -2.79 10.95
N THR A 138 3.56 -3.83 10.67
CA THR A 138 5.01 -3.84 10.81
C THR A 138 5.64 -3.54 9.47
N VAL A 139 6.47 -2.50 9.41
CA VAL A 139 7.31 -2.15 8.27
C VAL A 139 8.65 -2.87 8.45
N PRO A 140 8.93 -3.93 7.66
CA PRO A 140 10.11 -4.75 7.84
C PRO A 140 11.38 -3.98 7.45
N VAL A 141 12.53 -4.48 7.91
CA VAL A 141 13.84 -4.01 7.47
C VAL A 141 14.01 -4.37 6.00
N ALA A 142 14.23 -3.38 5.14
CA ALA A 142 14.60 -3.62 3.75
C ALA A 142 15.95 -4.36 3.67
N PRO A 143 16.10 -5.33 2.77
CA PRO A 143 17.40 -5.94 2.47
C PRO A 143 18.44 -4.86 2.13
N ASP A 144 19.71 -5.07 2.48
CA ASP A 144 20.78 -4.08 2.28
C ASP A 144 20.87 -3.59 0.83
N THR A 145 20.63 -4.50 -0.12
CA THR A 145 20.60 -4.24 -1.57
C THR A 145 19.49 -3.29 -2.02
N LEU A 146 18.45 -3.10 -1.19
CA LEU A 146 17.25 -2.30 -1.47
C LEU A 146 17.05 -1.16 -0.46
N SER A 147 17.96 -1.01 0.50
CA SER A 147 17.93 0.07 1.50
C SER A 147 17.84 1.46 0.83
N TRP A 148 18.49 1.64 -0.32
CA TRP A 148 18.51 2.90 -1.07
C TRP A 148 17.14 3.33 -1.62
N ILE A 149 16.17 2.43 -1.81
CA ILE A 149 14.78 2.76 -2.22
C ILE A 149 13.77 2.77 -1.08
N SER A 150 14.17 2.44 0.15
CA SER A 150 13.25 2.26 1.28
C SER A 150 12.75 3.56 1.92
N VAL A 151 13.42 4.69 1.64
CA VAL A 151 13.18 5.99 2.27
C VAL A 151 12.95 7.06 1.20
N GLY A 152 12.04 8.00 1.45
CA GLY A 152 11.74 9.11 0.53
C GLY A 152 10.24 9.35 0.41
N ASP A 153 9.86 10.19 -0.54
CA ASP A 153 8.46 10.40 -0.89
C ASP A 153 8.06 9.42 -2.01
N PHE A 154 6.84 8.91 -1.98
CA PHE A 154 6.36 7.91 -2.92
C PHE A 154 5.02 8.33 -3.50
N ASP A 155 4.93 8.32 -4.84
CA ASP A 155 3.69 8.31 -5.59
C ASP A 155 3.46 6.87 -6.06
N VAL A 156 2.35 6.25 -5.66
CA VAL A 156 1.98 4.88 -6.02
C VAL A 156 0.65 4.89 -6.75
N ARG A 157 0.56 4.23 -7.90
CA ARG A 157 -0.70 3.98 -8.61
C ARG A 157 -1.00 2.49 -8.60
N LEU A 158 -2.15 2.11 -8.06
CA LEU A 158 -2.67 0.76 -8.06
C LEU A 158 -3.88 0.68 -8.99
N ARG A 159 -3.85 -0.28 -9.92
CA ARG A 159 -5.01 -0.66 -10.73
C ARG A 159 -5.34 -2.11 -10.47
N ALA A 160 -6.57 -2.40 -10.07
CA ALA A 160 -7.02 -3.76 -9.79
C ALA A 160 -8.23 -4.11 -10.68
N SER A 161 -8.35 -5.36 -11.10
CA SER A 161 -9.51 -5.82 -11.88
C SER A 161 -9.85 -7.30 -11.67
N ILE A 162 -11.14 -7.60 -11.78
CA ILE A 162 -11.71 -8.95 -11.77
C ILE A 162 -13.00 -8.97 -12.57
N GLY A 163 -13.04 -9.72 -13.67
CA GLY A 163 -14.18 -9.68 -14.59
C GLY A 163 -14.51 -8.26 -15.05
N SER A 164 -15.73 -7.79 -14.77
CA SER A 164 -16.20 -6.42 -15.04
C SER A 164 -15.83 -5.40 -13.97
N ILE A 165 -15.37 -5.83 -12.79
CA ILE A 165 -15.03 -4.96 -11.66
C ILE A 165 -13.62 -4.42 -11.86
N SER A 166 -13.46 -3.10 -11.70
CA SER A 166 -12.16 -2.43 -11.73
C SER A 166 -12.03 -1.34 -10.67
N GLY A 167 -10.84 -1.22 -10.09
CA GLY A 167 -10.44 -0.16 -9.16
C GLY A 167 -9.17 0.54 -9.61
N CYS A 168 -9.06 1.84 -9.37
CA CYS A 168 -7.84 2.62 -9.62
C CYS A 168 -7.64 3.61 -8.47
N TYR A 169 -6.47 3.55 -7.81
CA TYR A 169 -6.14 4.46 -6.73
C TYR A 169 -4.72 5.01 -6.87
N ASP A 170 -4.58 6.31 -6.67
CA ASP A 170 -3.31 6.98 -6.48
C ASP A 170 -3.08 7.19 -4.98
N LEU A 171 -1.92 6.77 -4.48
CA LEU A 171 -1.49 6.91 -3.10
C LEU A 171 -0.22 7.77 -3.05
N LYS A 172 -0.10 8.59 -2.00
CA LYS A 172 1.02 9.50 -1.79
C LYS A 172 1.43 9.47 -0.33
N PHE A 173 2.68 9.12 -0.06
CA PHE A 173 3.19 9.05 1.31
C PHE A 173 4.70 9.21 1.37
N ALA A 174 5.21 9.48 2.56
CA ALA A 174 6.62 9.58 2.82
C ALA A 174 7.08 8.50 3.79
N VAL A 175 8.30 8.04 3.62
CA VAL A 175 8.98 7.10 4.50
C VAL A 175 10.29 7.71 4.97
N LYS A 176 10.58 7.62 6.27
CA LYS A 176 11.80 8.12 6.91
C LYS A 176 12.50 7.00 7.69
N PRO A 177 13.83 7.07 7.87
CA PRO A 177 14.52 6.10 8.70
C PRO A 177 14.10 6.24 10.16
N ALA A 178 14.07 5.12 10.89
CA ALA A 178 14.04 5.15 12.35
C ALA A 178 15.24 5.95 12.88
N LYS A 179 15.04 6.77 13.92
CA LYS A 179 16.17 7.42 14.60
C LYS A 179 17.06 6.31 15.19
N ARG A 180 18.34 6.30 14.81
CA ARG A 180 19.34 5.47 15.48
C ARG A 180 19.46 5.97 16.92
N SER A 181 19.15 5.14 17.92
CA SER A 181 19.58 5.43 19.29
C SER A 181 21.10 5.29 19.31
N ASN A 182 21.80 6.38 19.62
CA ASN A 182 23.23 6.34 19.96
C ASN A 182 23.44 5.49 21.22
#